data_AF-A0A3M1CXR9-F1
#
_entry.id   AF-A0A3M1CXR9-F1
#
_cell.length_a   1.000
_cell.length_b   1.000
_cell.length_c   1.000
_cell.angle_alpha   90.00
_cell.angle_beta   90.00
_cell.angle_gamma   90.00
#
_symmetry.space_group_name_H-M   'P 1'
#
loop_
_entity.id
_entity.type
_entity.pdbx_description
1 polymer ?
#
loop_
_entity_poly.entity_id
_entity_poly.type
_entity_poly.pdbx_seq_one_letter_code
_entity_poly.pdbx_strand_id
1 'polypeptide(L)'
;GDGPLSVFAADLNVDGDKDLAVANVSSNNVSILFNNRVRICCLGTTGNINCDPDDITDVSDLTTLINHLFVSFTPLCCQEEANIDGDPVGTVDIADLTALIDHLFISFAPTAPCR
;
A
#
# COMPACT_ATOMS: atom_id res chain seq x y z
N GLY A 1 -2.20 -5.64 28.40
CA GLY A 1 -3.35 -5.99 29.24
C GLY A 1 -2.88 -6.47 30.59
N ASP A 2 -3.81 -6.85 31.46
CA ASP A 2 -3.53 -7.35 32.81
C ASP A 2 -3.76 -8.86 32.88
N GLY A 3 -2.74 -9.64 33.26
CA GLY A 3 -2.75 -11.10 33.22
C GLY A 3 -2.90 -11.71 31.81
N PRO A 4 -1.95 -11.51 30.88
CA PRO A 4 -1.99 -12.12 29.56
C PRO A 4 -1.86 -13.65 29.66
N LEU A 5 -2.80 -14.38 29.05
CA LEU A 5 -2.84 -15.85 29.02
C LEU A 5 -2.37 -16.42 27.69
N SER A 6 -2.71 -15.75 26.58
CA SER A 6 -2.39 -16.20 25.23
C SER A 6 -2.24 -15.01 24.28
N VAL A 7 -1.39 -15.18 23.27
CA VAL A 7 -1.14 -14.20 22.20
C VAL A 7 -1.28 -14.88 20.84
N PHE A 8 -1.86 -14.18 19.87
CA PHE A 8 -2.00 -14.63 18.49
C PHE A 8 -1.68 -13.50 17.53
N ALA A 9 -1.00 -13.81 16.43
CA ALA A 9 -0.62 -12.85 15.40
C ALA A 9 -1.31 -13.15 14.07
N ALA A 10 -2.16 -12.23 13.61
CA ALA A 10 -2.89 -12.32 12.35
C ALA A 10 -3.24 -10.93 11.84
N ASP A 11 -3.53 -10.81 10.55
CA ASP A 11 -4.09 -9.58 10.00
C ASP A 11 -5.56 -9.52 10.40
N LEU A 12 -5.90 -8.66 11.38
CA LEU A 12 -7.22 -8.59 12.01
C LEU A 12 -8.07 -7.43 11.47
N ASN A 13 -7.43 -6.43 10.84
CA ASN A 13 -8.10 -5.28 10.22
C ASN A 13 -8.04 -5.28 8.68
N VAL A 14 -7.40 -6.29 8.07
CA VAL A 14 -7.23 -6.47 6.62
C VAL A 14 -6.37 -5.35 6.00
N ASP A 15 -5.38 -4.85 6.74
CA ASP A 15 -4.41 -3.88 6.23
C ASP A 15 -3.14 -4.52 5.66
N GLY A 16 -3.07 -5.86 5.66
CA GLY A 16 -1.93 -6.65 5.19
C GLY A 16 -0.82 -6.82 6.23
N ASP A 17 -0.94 -6.18 7.40
CA ASP A 17 0.00 -6.29 8.49
C ASP A 17 -0.48 -7.24 9.58
N LYS A 18 0.47 -7.92 10.23
CA LYS A 18 0.16 -8.81 11.36
C LYS A 18 -0.14 -7.97 12.59
N ASP A 19 -1.40 -7.95 13.00
CA ASP A 19 -1.85 -7.45 14.29
C ASP A 19 -1.62 -8.47 15.41
N LEU A 20 -1.62 -7.99 16.65
CA LEU A 20 -1.49 -8.83 17.85
C LEU A 20 -2.78 -8.82 18.66
N ALA A 21 -3.39 -9.99 18.83
CA ALA A 21 -4.48 -10.21 19.78
C ALA A 21 -3.95 -10.86 21.06
N VAL A 22 -4.31 -10.31 22.22
CA VAL A 22 -3.92 -10.79 23.55
C VAL A 22 -5.16 -11.07 24.38
N ALA A 23 -5.32 -12.32 24.83
CA ALA A 23 -6.36 -12.71 25.77
C ALA A 23 -5.89 -12.45 27.22
N ASN A 24 -6.61 -11.59 27.94
CA ASN A 24 -6.29 -11.20 29.31
C ASN A 24 -7.28 -11.86 30.28
N VAL A 25 -6.78 -12.79 31.10
CA VAL A 25 -7.64 -13.55 32.02
C VAL A 25 -8.04 -12.72 33.25
N SER A 26 -7.13 -11.90 33.77
CA SER A 26 -7.40 -11.10 34.97
C SER A 26 -8.44 -10.01 34.70
N SER A 27 -8.43 -9.43 33.50
CA SER A 27 -9.39 -8.40 33.08
C SER A 27 -10.58 -8.92 32.27
N ASN A 28 -10.69 -10.24 32.04
CA ASN A 28 -11.75 -10.88 31.25
C ASN A 28 -12.01 -10.19 29.89
N ASN A 29 -10.96 -9.79 29.18
CA ASN A 29 -11.07 -9.11 27.89
C ASN A 29 -9.97 -9.50 26.90
N VAL A 30 -10.15 -9.12 25.65
CA VAL A 30 -9.13 -9.25 24.60
C VAL A 30 -8.63 -7.85 24.26
N SER A 31 -7.31 -7.67 24.19
CA SER A 31 -6.69 -6.46 23.66
C SER A 31 -6.16 -6.74 22.26
N ILE A 32 -6.44 -5.85 21.32
CA ILE A 32 -5.86 -5.88 19.98
C ILE A 32 -4.88 -4.72 19.87
N LEU A 33 -3.65 -5.01 19.46
CA LEU A 33 -2.68 -4.02 19.04
C LEU A 33 -2.63 -4.05 17.51
N PHE A 34 -3.17 -3.01 16.90
CA PHE A 34 -3.03 -2.80 15.45
C PHE A 34 -1.60 -2.42 15.14
N ASN A 35 -0.96 -3.21 14.28
CA ASN A 35 0.39 -2.92 13.86
C ASN A 35 0.37 -2.00 12.65
N ASN A 36 0.22 -0.70 12.88
CA ASN A 36 0.41 0.27 11.81
C ASN A 36 1.90 0.33 11.45
N ARG A 37 2.31 -0.30 10.36
CA ARG A 37 3.61 0.05 9.77
C ARG A 37 3.57 1.50 9.36
N VAL A 38 4.67 2.20 9.64
CA VAL A 38 4.99 3.40 8.89
C VAL A 38 5.26 2.92 7.46
N ARG A 39 4.24 2.98 6.61
CA ARG A 39 4.44 2.85 5.17
C ARG A 39 5.35 4.00 4.78
N ILE A 40 6.61 3.69 4.52
CA ILE A 40 7.49 4.66 3.88
C ILE A 40 7.01 4.66 2.44
N CYS A 41 6.20 5.66 2.14
CA CYS A 41 5.92 6.04 0.77
C CYS A 41 7.24 6.26 0.03
N CYS A 42 7.34 5.63 -1.13
CA CYS A 42 8.19 6.09 -2.20
C CYS A 42 9.70 5.90 -1.93
N LEU A 43 10.14 4.64 -1.89
CA LEU A 43 11.55 4.26 -1.71
C LEU A 43 12.31 4.16 -3.05
N GLY A 44 12.67 5.32 -3.58
CA GLY A 44 13.49 5.44 -4.79
C GLY A 44 12.69 5.78 -6.03
N THR A 45 11.89 4.84 -6.54
CA THR A 45 11.07 5.03 -7.75
C THR A 45 9.59 4.89 -7.48
N THR A 46 8.78 5.57 -8.28
CA THR A 46 7.33 5.43 -8.31
C THR A 46 6.94 4.09 -8.96
N GLY A 47 5.72 3.59 -8.72
CA GLY A 47 5.22 2.36 -9.36
C GLY A 47 4.55 1.33 -8.45
N ASN A 48 4.96 1.23 -7.18
CA ASN A 48 4.33 0.33 -6.20
C ASN A 48 3.06 0.96 -5.59
N ILE A 49 2.00 1.06 -6.38
CA ILE A 49 0.77 1.79 -6.07
C ILE A 49 -0.10 1.02 -5.06
N ASN A 50 0.01 -0.30 -5.03
CA ASN A 50 -0.69 -1.14 -4.05
C ASN A 50 0.06 -1.27 -2.71
N CYS A 51 1.24 -0.66 -2.62
CA CYS A 51 2.16 -0.69 -1.48
C CYS A 51 2.39 -2.12 -0.95
N ASP A 52 2.68 -3.03 -1.87
CA ASP A 52 3.10 -4.37 -1.51
C ASP A 52 4.48 -4.33 -0.82
N PRO A 53 4.81 -5.32 0.02
CA PRO A 53 6.03 -5.30 0.82
C PRO A 53 7.31 -5.60 0.01
N ASP A 54 7.18 -6.09 -1.22
CA ASP A 54 8.32 -6.41 -2.08
C ASP A 54 8.76 -5.20 -2.93
N ASP A 55 7.96 -4.13 -2.92
CA ASP A 55 8.22 -2.86 -3.60
C ASP A 55 8.45 -3.03 -5.10
N ILE A 56 7.68 -3.96 -5.69
CA ILE A 56 7.75 -4.27 -7.10
C ILE A 56 6.67 -3.50 -7.85
N THR A 57 6.99 -3.04 -9.05
CA THR A 57 6.00 -2.47 -9.97
C THR A 57 5.50 -3.58 -10.89
N ASP A 58 4.24 -3.99 -10.73
CA ASP A 58 3.62 -5.07 -11.47
C ASP A 58 2.15 -4.79 -11.89
N VAL A 59 1.49 -5.81 -12.41
CA VAL A 59 0.12 -5.71 -12.94
C VAL A 59 -0.95 -5.49 -11.86
N SER A 60 -0.61 -5.76 -10.61
CA SER A 60 -1.43 -5.50 -9.44
C SER A 60 -1.48 -4.01 -9.14
N ASP A 61 -0.38 -3.28 -9.36
CA ASP A 61 -0.34 -1.81 -9.30
C ASP A 61 -1.23 -1.20 -10.37
N LEU A 62 -1.16 -1.74 -11.59
CA LEU A 62 -2.03 -1.32 -12.69
C LEU A 62 -3.51 -1.48 -12.33
N THR A 63 -3.86 -2.62 -11.74
CA THR A 63 -5.23 -2.87 -11.28
C THR A 63 -5.66 -1.87 -10.21
N THR A 64 -4.75 -1.54 -9.29
CA THR A 64 -4.99 -0.58 -8.21
C THR A 64 -5.19 0.84 -8.73
N LEU A 65 -4.35 1.26 -9.68
CA LEU A 65 -4.46 2.58 -10.31
C LEU A 65 -5.74 2.72 -11.13
N ILE A 66 -6.13 1.66 -11.87
CA ILE A 66 -7.43 1.64 -12.59
C ILE A 66 -8.60 1.74 -11.61
N ASN A 67 -8.55 1.01 -10.49
CA ASN A 67 -9.61 1.08 -9.48
C ASN A 67 -9.72 2.47 -8.86
N HIS A 68 -8.59 3.13 -8.61
CA HIS A 68 -8.54 4.49 -8.11
C HIS A 68 -9.10 5.52 -9.10
N LEU A 69 -8.76 5.41 -10.38
CA LEU A 69 -9.14 6.42 -11.38
C LEU A 69 -10.57 6.24 -11.92
N PHE A 70 -11.05 5.00 -12.07
CA PHE A 70 -12.23 4.73 -12.90
C PHE A 70 -13.33 3.88 -12.28
N VAL A 71 -12.98 2.96 -11.37
CA VAL A 71 -13.94 1.91 -10.95
C VAL A 71 -14.54 2.24 -9.59
N SER A 72 -13.69 2.32 -8.58
CA SER A 72 -14.11 2.31 -7.18
C SER A 72 -13.61 3.53 -6.42
N PHE A 73 -12.76 4.36 -7.02
CA PHE A 73 -12.11 5.50 -6.38
C PHE A 73 -11.43 5.09 -5.06
N THR A 74 -10.84 3.90 -5.07
CA THR A 74 -10.14 3.33 -3.91
C THR A 74 -9.04 4.29 -3.48
N PRO A 75 -9.01 4.71 -2.20
CA PRO A 75 -7.91 5.52 -1.70
C PRO A 75 -6.59 4.80 -1.94
N LEU A 76 -5.64 5.50 -2.55
CA LEU A 76 -4.29 4.98 -2.71
C LEU A 76 -3.60 4.99 -1.35
N CYS A 77 -2.71 4.02 -1.14
CA CYS A 77 -1.93 4.00 0.08
C CYS A 77 -0.82 5.07 0.06
N CYS A 78 -0.34 5.43 -1.14
CA CYS A 78 0.54 6.57 -1.37
C CYS A 78 0.17 7.30 -2.68
N GLN A 79 0.04 8.62 -2.65
CA GLN A 79 -0.24 9.39 -3.88
C GLN A 79 1.04 9.66 -4.66
N GLU A 80 2.14 9.87 -3.95
CA GLU A 80 3.46 10.16 -4.51
C GLU A 80 3.99 8.98 -5.34
N GLU A 81 3.72 7.73 -4.94
CA GLU A 81 4.08 6.53 -5.70
C GLU A 81 3.26 6.35 -6.97
N ALA A 82 2.11 7.00 -7.07
CA ALA A 82 1.22 6.91 -8.22
C ALA A 82 1.44 8.05 -9.23
N ASN A 83 2.33 9.00 -8.96
CA ASN A 83 2.82 10.00 -9.93
C ASN A 83 3.94 9.39 -10.81
N ILE A 84 3.57 8.43 -11.64
CA ILE A 84 4.49 7.59 -12.44
C ILE A 84 5.22 8.41 -13.50
N ASP A 85 4.55 9.41 -14.08
CA ASP A 85 5.14 10.26 -15.12
C ASP A 85 5.98 11.41 -14.54
N GLY A 86 5.90 11.62 -13.22
CA GLY A 86 6.69 12.59 -12.47
C GLY A 86 6.27 14.03 -12.72
N ASP A 87 4.98 14.25 -12.99
CA ASP A 87 4.46 15.58 -13.23
C ASP A 87 4.70 16.50 -12.00
N PRO A 88 4.95 17.81 -12.21
CA PRO A 88 5.30 18.72 -11.11
C PRO A 88 4.17 19.02 -10.14
N VAL A 89 2.92 18.76 -10.53
CA VAL A 89 1.72 19.00 -9.71
C VAL A 89 1.44 17.79 -8.82
N GLY A 90 1.91 16.60 -9.20
CA GLY A 90 1.71 15.36 -8.45
C GLY A 90 0.29 14.84 -8.57
N THR A 91 -0.36 15.09 -9.70
CA THR A 91 -1.75 14.71 -9.92
C THR A 91 -1.81 13.31 -10.47
N VAL A 92 -2.37 12.39 -9.70
CA VAL A 92 -2.61 11.02 -10.17
C VAL A 92 -3.73 11.00 -11.21
N ASP A 93 -3.38 10.77 -12.47
CA ASP A 93 -4.30 10.79 -13.61
C ASP A 93 -4.00 9.75 -14.71
N ILE A 94 -4.54 9.96 -15.92
CA ILE A 94 -4.39 9.03 -17.05
C ILE A 94 -2.96 8.99 -17.58
N ALA A 95 -2.21 10.08 -17.42
CA ALA A 95 -0.81 10.14 -17.82
C ALA A 95 0.01 9.13 -17.00
N ASP A 96 -0.24 9.04 -15.68
CA ASP A 96 0.37 8.03 -14.81
C ASP A 96 0.00 6.61 -15.23
N LEU A 97 -1.27 6.38 -15.55
CA LEU A 97 -1.74 5.09 -16.04
C LEU A 97 -1.03 4.69 -17.33
N THR A 98 -0.86 5.65 -18.24
CA THR A 98 -0.18 5.43 -19.51
C THR A 98 1.30 5.14 -19.30
N ALA A 99 1.96 5.88 -18.41
CA ALA A 99 3.36 5.67 -18.05
C ALA A 99 3.58 4.30 -17.40
N LEU A 100 2.67 3.86 -16.52
CA LEU A 100 2.71 2.53 -15.90
C LEU A 100 2.54 1.41 -16.93
N ILE A 101 1.60 1.57 -17.87
CA ILE A 101 1.43 0.60 -18.98
C ILE A 101 2.69 0.54 -19.84
N ASP A 102 3.32 1.69 -20.12
CA ASP A 102 4.54 1.75 -20.92
C ASP A 102 5.70 1.02 -20.22
N HIS A 103 5.84 1.22 -18.90
CA HIS A 103 6.79 0.53 -18.03
C HIS A 103 6.57 -1.00 -17.99
N LEU A 104 5.33 -1.45 -17.92
CA LEU A 104 5.03 -2.88 -17.74
C LEU A 104 5.01 -3.68 -19.05
N PHE A 105 4.60 -3.07 -20.17
CA PHE A 105 4.20 -3.84 -21.36
C PHE A 105 4.74 -3.34 -22.69
N ILE A 106 5.13 -2.07 -22.81
CA ILE A 106 5.44 -1.48 -24.12
C ILE A 106 6.94 -1.30 -24.29
N SER A 107 7.53 -0.38 -23.52
CA SER A 107 8.91 0.06 -23.69
C SER A 107 9.82 -0.35 -22.53
N PHE A 108 9.24 -0.70 -21.37
CA PHE A 108 9.97 -0.87 -20.13
C PHE A 108 10.74 0.38 -19.71
N ALA A 109 10.22 1.56 -20.08
CA ALA A 109 10.76 2.85 -19.64
C ALA A 109 10.80 2.92 -18.12
N PRO A 110 11.89 3.41 -17.51
CA PRO A 110 11.96 3.57 -16.05
C PRO A 110 10.91 4.58 -15.58
N THR A 111 10.30 4.30 -14.43
CA THR A 111 9.34 5.20 -13.77
C THR A 111 10.05 6.42 -13.18
N ALA A 112 9.29 7.49 -12.92
CA ALA A 112 9.84 8.70 -12.31
C ALA A 112 10.40 8.42 -10.90
N PRO A 113 11.47 9.12 -10.48
CA PRO A 113 11.91 9.08 -9.10
C PRO A 113 10.84 9.71 -8.20
N CYS A 114 10.73 9.19 -6.99
CA CYS A 114 9.84 9.75 -5.97
C CYS A 114 10.21 11.20 -5.64
N ARG A 115 9.20 12.07 -5.50
CA ARG A 115 9.36 13.52 -5.25
C ARG A 115 8.42 14.03 -4.18
#